data_AF-A0A1B7U910-F1
#
_entry.id   AF-A0A1B7U910-F1
#
_cell.length_a   1.000
_cell.length_b   1.000
_cell.length_c   1.000
_cell.angle_alpha   90.00
_cell.angle_beta   90.00
_cell.angle_gamma   90.00
#
_symmetry.space_group_name_H-M   'P 1'
#
loop_
_entity.id
_entity.type
_entity.pdbx_description
1 polymer ?
#
loop_
_entity_poly.entity_id
_entity_poly.type
_entity_poly.pdbx_seq_one_letter_code
_entity_poly.pdbx_strand_id
1 'polypeptide(L)'
;MVFPDAPPVSLYSGWPYVLVQAGPQEAASWRRTGATPIRPYLLPDLMFPADRSWLVSTLWDDDWTCVGGPVLLVDALLAHPDLRYRVRRVGLNEDATPPGHRAI
;
A
#
# COMPACT_ATOMS: atom_id res chain seq x y z
N MET A 1 2.64 -7.76 -16.36
CA MET A 1 1.64 -6.68 -16.28
C MET A 1 0.27 -7.34 -16.40
N VAL A 2 -0.60 -7.19 -15.40
CA VAL A 2 -1.90 -7.92 -15.36
C VAL A 2 -2.98 -7.25 -16.21
N PHE A 3 -2.83 -5.95 -16.50
CA PHE A 3 -3.80 -5.16 -17.29
C PHE A 3 -3.07 -4.32 -18.36
N PRO A 4 -2.63 -4.93 -19.48
CA PRO A 4 -1.80 -4.25 -20.48
C PRO A 4 -2.54 -3.16 -21.28
N ASP A 5 -3.87 -3.25 -21.39
CA ASP A 5 -4.68 -2.34 -22.22
C ASP A 5 -5.36 -1.22 -21.41
N ALA A 6 -5.17 -1.18 -20.09
CA ALA A 6 -5.81 -0.19 -19.24
C ALA A 6 -5.03 1.14 -19.25
N PRO A 7 -5.71 2.29 -19.39
CA PRO A 7 -5.03 3.58 -19.46
C PRO A 7 -4.40 3.94 -18.10
N PRO A 8 -3.12 4.36 -18.07
CA PRO A 8 -2.49 4.79 -16.85
C PRO A 8 -3.01 6.16 -16.40
N VAL A 9 -3.05 6.37 -15.09
CA VAL A 9 -3.34 7.65 -14.43
C VAL A 9 -2.17 8.05 -13.55
N SER A 10 -1.76 9.32 -13.59
CA SER A 10 -0.71 9.81 -12.70
C SER A 10 -1.30 10.08 -11.32
N LEU A 11 -0.69 9.51 -10.27
CA LEU A 11 -1.11 9.72 -8.88
C LEU A 11 0.09 10.13 -8.01
N TYR A 12 0.46 9.31 -7.02
CA TYR A 12 1.47 9.62 -6.02
C TYR A 12 2.85 9.83 -6.67
N SER A 13 3.50 10.95 -6.33
CA SER A 13 4.82 11.35 -6.84
C SER A 13 4.92 11.30 -8.38
N GLY A 14 3.80 11.54 -9.08
CA GLY A 14 3.73 11.54 -10.54
C GLY A 14 3.79 10.15 -11.21
N TRP A 15 3.87 9.06 -10.44
CA TRP A 15 3.96 7.71 -11.00
C TRP A 15 2.69 7.31 -11.77
N PRO A 16 2.82 6.58 -12.90
CA PRO A 16 1.68 6.06 -13.65
C PRO A 16 1.12 4.80 -12.99
N TYR A 17 -0.15 4.85 -12.59
CA TYR A 17 -0.90 3.73 -12.02
C TYR A 17 -1.98 3.24 -12.99
N VAL A 18 -2.26 1.95 -12.98
CA VAL A 18 -3.50 1.40 -13.57
C VAL A 18 -4.51 1.18 -12.45
N LEU A 19 -5.69 1.79 -12.55
CA LEU A 19 -6.78 1.59 -11.60
C LEU A 19 -7.67 0.44 -12.04
N VAL A 20 -7.91 -0.49 -11.13
CA VAL A 20 -8.79 -1.64 -11.36
C VAL A 20 -9.72 -1.78 -10.18
N GLN A 21 -11.01 -1.98 -10.47
CA GLN A 21 -11.99 -2.33 -9.45
C GLN A 21 -11.89 -3.83 -9.18
N ALA A 22 -11.81 -4.20 -7.91
CA ALA A 22 -11.62 -5.57 -7.47
C ALA A 22 -12.45 -5.86 -6.21
N GLY A 23 -12.91 -7.10 -6.07
CA GLY A 23 -13.39 -7.63 -4.80
C GLY A 23 -12.22 -7.91 -3.82
N PRO A 24 -12.52 -8.10 -2.51
CA PRO A 24 -11.48 -8.38 -1.51
C PRO A 24 -10.62 -9.62 -1.83
N GLN A 25 -11.24 -10.68 -2.34
CA GLN A 25 -10.56 -11.92 -2.69
C GLN A 25 -9.61 -11.72 -3.89
N GLU A 26 -10.05 -10.97 -4.90
CA GLU A 26 -9.26 -10.64 -6.08
C GLU A 26 -8.06 -9.77 -5.67
N ALA A 27 -8.31 -8.70 -4.92
CA ALA A 27 -7.27 -7.79 -4.42
C ALA A 27 -6.21 -8.54 -3.59
N ALA A 28 -6.62 -9.49 -2.75
CA ALA A 28 -5.70 -10.31 -1.94
C ALA A 28 -4.86 -11.28 -2.78
N SER A 29 -5.40 -11.76 -3.91
CA SER A 29 -4.72 -12.73 -4.78
C SER A 29 -3.62 -12.08 -5.65
N TRP A 30 -3.81 -10.83 -6.09
CA TRP A 30 -2.91 -10.17 -7.04
C TRP A 30 -1.52 -9.89 -6.47
N ARG A 31 -1.41 -9.60 -5.16
CA ARG A 31 -0.09 -9.48 -4.50
C ARG A 31 0.71 -10.79 -4.50
N ARG A 32 0.03 -11.94 -4.52
CA ARG A 32 0.67 -13.26 -4.43
C ARG A 32 1.14 -13.79 -5.79
N THR A 33 0.47 -13.41 -6.88
CA THR A 33 0.69 -13.96 -8.23
C THR A 33 1.65 -13.12 -9.09
N GLY A 34 1.96 -11.89 -8.70
CA GLY A 34 2.91 -11.02 -9.42
C GLY A 34 4.38 -11.18 -9.01
N ALA A 35 4.68 -11.91 -7.93
CA ALA A 35 6.02 -12.05 -7.39
C ALA A 35 6.85 -13.08 -8.19
N THR A 36 7.84 -12.61 -8.93
CA THR A 36 8.91 -13.46 -9.50
C THR A 36 10.21 -13.22 -8.73
N PRO A 37 11.19 -14.15 -8.77
CA PRO A 37 12.49 -13.96 -8.11
C PRO A 37 13.24 -12.70 -8.56
N ILE A 38 12.90 -12.18 -9.75
CA ILE A 38 13.55 -11.04 -10.41
C ILE A 38 12.73 -9.75 -10.29
N ARG A 39 11.42 -9.88 -10.03
CA ARG A 39 10.48 -8.78 -9.73
C ARG A 39 9.43 -9.27 -8.74
N PRO A 40 9.70 -9.22 -7.43
CA PRO A 40 8.78 -9.72 -6.41
C PRO A 40 7.50 -8.89 -6.26
N TYR A 41 7.42 -7.70 -6.88
CA TYR A 41 6.32 -6.76 -6.70
C TYR A 41 5.75 -6.32 -8.05
N LEU A 42 4.61 -6.87 -8.43
CA LEU A 42 3.77 -6.35 -9.51
C LEU A 42 2.31 -6.61 -9.14
N LEU A 43 1.78 -5.74 -8.27
CA LEU A 43 0.37 -5.30 -8.04
C LEU A 43 -0.19 -5.47 -6.62
N PRO A 44 -1.09 -4.57 -6.16
CA PRO A 44 -1.13 -3.13 -6.39
C PRO A 44 -0.45 -2.34 -5.26
N ASP A 45 0.21 -1.27 -5.68
CA ASP A 45 1.00 -0.35 -4.86
C ASP A 45 0.12 0.67 -4.12
N LEU A 46 -1.18 0.68 -4.43
CA LEU A 46 -2.20 1.53 -3.84
C LEU A 46 -3.56 0.80 -3.86
N MET A 47 -4.20 0.65 -2.71
CA MET A 47 -5.56 0.12 -2.57
C MET A 47 -6.40 1.10 -1.76
N PHE A 48 -7.66 1.29 -2.16
CA PHE A 48 -8.64 2.07 -1.41
C PHE A 48 -10.05 1.54 -1.71
N PRO A 49 -10.99 1.62 -0.76
CA PRO A 49 -12.40 1.28 -0.98
C PRO A 49 -13.05 2.30 -1.93
N ALA A 50 -14.21 1.93 -2.49
CA ALA A 50 -14.95 2.79 -3.43
C ALA A 50 -15.32 4.17 -2.84
N ASP A 51 -15.53 4.24 -1.52
CA ASP A 51 -15.82 5.48 -0.80
C ASP A 51 -14.58 6.32 -0.48
N ARG A 52 -13.37 5.82 -0.80
CA ARG A 52 -12.06 6.46 -0.57
C ARG A 52 -11.81 6.82 0.89
N SER A 53 -12.44 6.10 1.82
CA SER A 53 -12.33 6.38 3.26
C SER A 53 -10.95 6.11 3.84
N TRP A 54 -10.15 5.24 3.23
CA TRP A 54 -8.78 4.92 3.63
C TRP A 54 -7.95 4.47 2.43
N LEU A 55 -6.64 4.33 2.61
CA LEU A 55 -5.76 3.74 1.61
C LEU A 55 -4.65 2.91 2.23
N VAL A 56 -4.15 1.94 1.46
CA VAL A 56 -2.94 1.17 1.72
C VAL A 56 -1.98 1.42 0.55
N SER A 57 -0.73 1.78 0.84
CA SER A 57 0.30 2.06 -0.17
C SER A 57 1.58 1.28 0.13
N THR A 58 2.18 0.70 -0.90
CA THR A 58 3.50 0.03 -0.84
C THR A 58 4.16 0.15 -2.21
N LEU A 59 5.21 0.95 -2.36
CA LEU A 59 5.96 1.02 -3.61
C LEU A 59 6.90 -0.18 -3.80
N TRP A 60 7.46 -0.29 -5.00
CA TRP A 60 8.33 -1.39 -5.41
C TRP A 60 9.66 -1.47 -4.64
N ASP A 61 10.10 -0.36 -4.05
CA ASP A 61 11.28 -0.20 -3.21
C ASP A 61 10.94 0.08 -1.73
N ASP A 62 9.66 0.06 -1.36
CA ASP A 62 9.24 0.25 0.02
C ASP A 62 9.36 -1.04 0.81
N ASP A 63 10.17 -0.99 1.88
CA ASP A 63 10.22 -2.05 2.89
C ASP A 63 8.99 -2.06 3.81
N TRP A 64 8.17 -0.99 3.77
CA TRP A 64 7.04 -0.77 4.68
C TRP A 64 5.76 -0.40 3.94
N THR A 65 4.64 -0.87 4.48
CA THR A 65 3.31 -0.50 3.97
C THR A 65 2.77 0.69 4.77
N CYS A 66 2.42 1.75 4.05
CA CYS A 66 1.73 2.91 4.61
C CYS A 66 0.21 2.67 4.61
N VAL A 67 -0.45 3.01 5.71
CA VAL A 67 -1.92 3.00 5.81
C VAL A 67 -2.39 4.39 6.23
N GLY A 68 -3.20 5.03 5.39
CA GLY A 68 -3.83 6.31 5.68
C GLY A 68 -5.33 6.14 5.87
N GLY A 69 -5.90 6.75 6.91
CA GLY A 69 -7.33 6.65 7.16
C GLY A 69 -7.77 7.25 8.49
N PRO A 70 -9.03 7.00 8.91
CA PRO A 70 -9.58 7.52 10.14
C PRO A 70 -8.82 7.01 11.37
N VAL A 71 -8.82 7.79 12.45
CA VAL A 71 -8.14 7.44 13.71
C VAL A 71 -8.53 6.05 14.21
N LEU A 72 -9.83 5.71 14.15
CA LEU A 72 -10.33 4.40 14.58
C LEU A 72 -9.71 3.23 13.80
N LEU A 73 -9.47 3.38 12.50
CA LEU A 73 -8.81 2.36 11.68
C LEU A 73 -7.36 2.18 12.12
N VAL A 74 -6.64 3.30 12.29
CA VAL A 74 -5.23 3.29 12.71
C VAL A 74 -5.09 2.66 14.10
N ASP A 75 -5.97 3.01 15.03
CA ASP A 75 -5.96 2.47 16.39
C ASP A 75 -6.28 0.97 16.40
N ALA A 76 -7.20 0.51 15.55
CA ALA A 76 -7.48 -0.91 15.38
C ALA A 76 -6.27 -1.70 14.85
N LEU A 77 -5.53 -1.14 13.89
CA LEU A 77 -4.30 -1.76 13.37
C LEU A 77 -3.20 -1.81 14.43
N LEU A 78 -3.03 -0.74 15.22
CA LEU A 78 -2.10 -0.69 16.34
C LEU A 78 -2.42 -1.74 17.43
N ALA A 79 -3.70 -1.99 17.67
CA ALA A 79 -4.16 -2.97 18.65
C ALA A 79 -4.15 -4.42 18.14
N HIS A 80 -4.07 -4.65 16.82
CA HIS A 80 -4.21 -5.99 16.24
C HIS A 80 -3.05 -6.90 16.68
N PRO A 81 -3.30 -8.09 17.27
CA PRO A 81 -2.27 -8.95 17.87
C PRO A 81 -1.12 -9.31 16.92
N ASP A 82 -1.42 -9.57 15.65
CA ASP A 82 -0.41 -9.95 14.65
C ASP A 82 0.39 -8.75 14.12
N LEU A 83 -0.15 -7.54 14.23
CA LEU A 83 0.43 -6.33 13.65
C LEU A 83 1.12 -5.47 14.69
N ARG A 84 0.65 -5.45 15.95
CA ARG A 84 1.06 -4.51 17.01
C ARG A 84 2.57 -4.37 17.24
N TYR A 85 3.37 -5.38 16.87
CA TYR A 85 4.82 -5.37 16.98
C TYR A 85 5.56 -4.91 15.71
N ARG A 86 4.82 -4.68 14.62
CA ARG A 86 5.30 -4.34 13.27
C ARG A 86 4.59 -3.13 12.67
N VAL A 87 3.90 -2.35 13.51
CA VAL A 87 3.21 -1.13 13.10
C VAL A 87 3.62 0.01 14.02
N ARG A 88 3.69 1.22 13.48
CA ARG A 88 3.79 2.44 14.27
C ARG A 88 2.84 3.48 13.71
N ARG A 89 2.38 4.37 14.57
CA ARG A 89 1.68 5.58 14.15
C ARG A 89 2.71 6.60 13.66
N VAL A 90 2.35 7.34 12.62
CA VAL A 90 3.12 8.48 12.12
C VAL A 90 2.16 9.66 11.97
N GLY A 91 2.44 10.76 12.65
CA GLY A 91 1.76 12.03 12.48
C GLY A 91 2.21 12.76 11.21
N LEU A 92 1.41 13.72 10.73
CA LEU A 92 1.72 14.48 9.50
C LEU A 92 3.05 15.26 9.56
N ASN A 93 3.48 15.62 10.76
CA ASN A 93 4.72 16.37 11.00
C ASN A 93 5.84 15.49 11.58
N GLU A 94 5.62 14.18 11.67
CA GLU A 94 6.60 13.23 12.19
C GLU A 94 7.38 12.60 11.05
N ASP A 95 8.59 12.15 11.35
CA ASP A 95 9.40 11.41 10.40
C ASP A 95 8.69 10.10 10.02
N ALA A 96 8.33 9.98 8.75
CA ALA A 96 7.71 8.79 8.16
C ALA A 96 8.74 7.74 7.71
N THR A 97 10.05 8.03 7.83
CA THR A 97 11.11 7.10 7.44
C THR A 97 10.95 5.76 8.16
N PRO A 98 11.00 4.65 7.44
CA PRO A 98 10.97 3.34 8.07
C PRO A 98 12.08 3.14 9.10
N PRO A 99 11.84 2.40 10.20
CA PRO A 99 12.90 2.03 11.14
C PRO A 99 14.11 1.40 10.41
N GLY A 100 15.32 1.83 10.78
CA GLY A 100 16.56 1.34 10.16
C GLY A 100 16.94 1.99 8.83
N HIS A 101 16.11 2.90 8.30
CA HIS A 101 16.36 3.62 7.04
C HIS A 101 16.77 5.07 7.29
N ARG A 102 17.30 5.72 6.24
CA ARG A 102 17.56 7.17 6.21
C ARG A 102 16.85 7.75 5.00
N ALA A 103 16.01 8.76 5.22
CA ALA A 103 15.52 9.60 4.14
C ALA A 103 16.71 10.28 3.44
N ILE A 104 16.70 10.29 2.11
CA ILE A 104 17.74 10.85 1.24
C ILE A 104 17.29 12.22 0.74
#